data_AF-A0A8E1RWV0-F1
#
_entry.id   AF-A0A8E1RWV0-F1
#
_cell.length_a   1.000
_cell.length_b   1.000
_cell.length_c   1.000
_cell.angle_alpha   90.00
_cell.angle_beta   90.00
_cell.angle_gamma   90.00
#
_symmetry.space_group_name_H-M   'P 1'
#
loop_
_entity.id
_entity.type
_entity.pdbx_description
1 polymer ?
#
loop_
_entity_poly.entity_id
_entity_poly.type
_entity_poly.pdbx_seq_one_letter_code
_entity_poly.pdbx_strand_id
1 'polypeptide(L)'
;MVKNERIIKFPVPDWKRLFSKEFDKITTCFCYQYDIDEGFYGPYGFDSSIAKKIINDFISDFLFYDVIERNLINVNNVYRNGLYVSSDGNPLGNEIESYSMAVKKNELRKRRGLNEIEVKKPMLLSMDSECKIPDKVIFHLINNHIPFFIVNGYMPEAGKSIMIFSDEVVERFLDVVRKYNVDICAVDNIDLMKSW
;
A
#
# COMPACT_ATOMS: atom_id res chain seq x y z
N MET A 1 -27.26 12.02 -2.28
CA MET A 1 -27.53 10.59 -2.41
C MET A 1 -26.68 10.12 -3.57
N VAL A 2 -25.66 9.30 -3.30
CA VAL A 2 -24.69 8.89 -4.33
C VAL A 2 -25.41 8.03 -5.34
N LYS A 3 -25.31 8.38 -6.63
CA LYS A 3 -26.18 7.79 -7.66
C LYS A 3 -25.73 6.43 -8.17
N ASN A 4 -24.44 6.09 -8.10
CA ASN A 4 -23.86 4.78 -8.45
C ASN A 4 -22.39 4.77 -7.97
N GLU A 5 -21.87 3.62 -7.56
CA GLU A 5 -20.49 3.45 -7.09
C GLU A 5 -19.88 2.14 -7.65
N ARG A 6 -18.59 2.13 -7.95
CA ARG A 6 -17.89 0.92 -8.45
C ARG A 6 -16.42 0.87 -8.06
N ILE A 7 -15.88 -0.35 -8.01
CA ILE A 7 -14.44 -0.64 -8.01
C ILE A 7 -13.99 -0.93 -9.44
N ILE A 8 -12.87 -0.34 -9.84
CA ILE A 8 -12.26 -0.55 -11.15
C ILE A 8 -10.90 -1.22 -10.96
N LYS A 9 -10.74 -2.42 -11.52
CA LYS A 9 -9.47 -3.14 -11.64
C LYS A 9 -8.74 -2.67 -12.91
N PHE A 10 -7.43 -2.43 -12.80
CA PHE A 10 -6.59 -2.03 -13.94
C PHE A 10 -5.13 -2.47 -13.74
N PRO A 11 -4.32 -2.56 -14.82
CA PRO A 11 -2.90 -2.90 -14.71
C PRO A 11 -2.03 -1.74 -14.21
N VAL A 12 -0.79 -2.00 -13.85
CA VAL A 12 0.18 -0.96 -13.45
C VAL A 12 0.41 0.01 -14.62
N PRO A 13 0.26 1.34 -14.41
CA PRO A 13 0.42 2.31 -15.49
C PRO A 13 1.89 2.56 -15.83
N ASP A 14 2.17 2.70 -17.13
CA ASP A 14 3.54 2.88 -17.63
C ASP A 14 4.14 4.26 -17.31
N TRP A 15 3.31 5.30 -17.25
CA TRP A 15 3.74 6.69 -17.16
C TRP A 15 4.03 7.17 -15.72
N LYS A 16 3.64 6.41 -14.68
CA LYS A 16 3.88 6.74 -13.27
C LYS A 16 4.20 5.50 -12.43
N ARG A 17 5.37 4.93 -12.72
CA ARG A 17 5.86 3.71 -12.06
C ARG A 17 6.51 4.01 -10.71
N LEU A 18 6.15 3.22 -9.70
CA LEU A 18 6.74 3.26 -8.36
C LEU A 18 7.89 2.26 -8.17
N PHE A 19 7.97 1.28 -9.08
CA PHE A 19 8.85 0.11 -9.05
C PHE A 19 9.11 -0.39 -10.49
N SER A 20 10.04 -1.33 -10.64
CA SER A 20 10.46 -1.90 -11.93
C SER A 20 9.34 -2.71 -12.65
N LYS A 21 9.47 -2.86 -13.98
CA LYS A 21 8.49 -3.58 -14.84
C LYS A 21 8.29 -5.06 -14.48
N GLU A 22 9.23 -5.66 -13.76
CA GLU A 22 9.18 -7.09 -13.44
C GLU A 22 8.00 -7.45 -12.52
N PHE A 23 7.49 -6.50 -11.75
CA PHE A 23 6.37 -6.71 -10.83
C PHE A 23 4.99 -6.59 -11.50
N ASP A 24 4.91 -6.15 -12.77
CA ASP A 24 3.63 -5.88 -13.43
C ASP A 24 2.72 -7.11 -13.48
N LYS A 25 3.30 -8.30 -13.67
CA LYS A 25 2.55 -9.56 -13.80
C LYS A 25 1.92 -10.04 -12.50
N ILE A 26 2.45 -9.59 -11.36
CA ILE A 26 1.99 -9.99 -10.03
C ILE A 26 1.24 -8.86 -9.33
N THR A 27 1.12 -7.70 -9.98
CA THR A 27 0.50 -6.51 -9.39
C THR A 27 -0.86 -6.27 -10.03
N THR A 28 -1.88 -6.13 -9.19
CA THR A 28 -3.21 -5.67 -9.60
C THR A 28 -3.52 -4.33 -8.94
N CYS A 29 -3.94 -3.34 -9.73
CA CYS A 29 -4.36 -2.05 -9.22
C CYS A 29 -5.88 -1.97 -9.11
N PHE A 30 -6.37 -1.28 -8.07
CA PHE A 30 -7.78 -0.96 -7.89
C PHE A 30 -7.96 0.51 -7.53
N CYS A 31 -9.01 1.12 -8.08
CA CYS A 31 -9.50 2.40 -7.62
C CYS A 31 -11.01 2.33 -7.41
N TYR A 32 -11.53 3.34 -6.70
CA TYR A 32 -12.95 3.51 -6.45
C TYR A 32 -13.47 4.67 -7.25
N GLN A 33 -14.67 4.54 -7.83
CA GLN A 33 -15.38 5.65 -8.46
C GLN A 33 -16.76 5.79 -7.83
N TYR A 34 -17.18 7.02 -7.53
CA TYR A 34 -18.46 7.32 -6.91
C TYR A 34 -19.17 8.48 -7.61
N ASP A 35 -20.43 8.72 -7.25
CA ASP A 35 -21.30 9.73 -7.86
C ASP A 35 -21.38 9.63 -9.39
N ILE A 36 -21.40 8.38 -9.89
CA ILE A 36 -21.29 8.09 -11.31
C ILE A 36 -22.59 8.45 -12.04
N ASP A 37 -22.48 9.26 -13.09
CA ASP A 37 -23.58 9.61 -13.98
C ASP A 37 -23.80 8.60 -15.12
N GLU A 38 -24.83 8.83 -15.96
CA GLU A 38 -25.13 7.97 -17.12
C GLU A 38 -23.99 7.94 -18.16
N GLY A 39 -23.12 8.95 -18.14
CA GLY A 39 -21.92 9.04 -18.96
C GLY A 39 -20.69 8.37 -18.34
N PHE A 40 -20.81 7.69 -17.20
CA PHE A 40 -19.70 7.12 -16.42
C PHE A 40 -18.68 8.16 -15.90
N TYR A 41 -19.07 9.43 -15.80
CA TYR A 41 -18.29 10.46 -15.13
C TYR A 41 -18.59 10.46 -13.64
N GLY A 42 -17.54 10.63 -12.85
CA GLY A 42 -17.63 10.71 -11.40
C GLY A 42 -16.23 10.72 -10.79
N PRO A 43 -16.10 11.29 -9.58
CA PRO A 43 -14.84 11.35 -8.85
C PRO A 43 -14.23 9.97 -8.58
N TYR A 44 -12.90 9.94 -8.60
CA TYR A 44 -12.12 8.78 -8.19
C TYR A 44 -11.51 8.96 -6.81
N GLY A 45 -11.48 7.87 -6.05
CA GLY A 45 -10.87 7.80 -4.73
C GLY A 45 -11.82 7.25 -3.67
N PHE A 46 -11.24 6.93 -2.52
CA PHE A 46 -11.94 6.26 -1.42
C PHE A 46 -12.61 7.24 -0.45
N ASP A 47 -13.34 8.22 -0.99
CA ASP A 47 -13.89 9.34 -0.22
C ASP A 47 -15.40 9.23 0.06
N SER A 48 -16.12 8.36 -0.66
CA SER A 48 -17.52 8.06 -0.37
C SER A 48 -17.67 7.33 0.99
N SER A 49 -18.88 7.36 1.56
CA SER A 49 -19.14 6.67 2.82
C SER A 49 -18.97 5.15 2.74
N ILE A 50 -19.28 4.54 1.58
CA ILE A 50 -19.13 3.11 1.34
C ILE A 50 -17.66 2.77 1.09
N ALA A 51 -16.97 3.58 0.27
CA ALA A 51 -15.55 3.39 -0.02
C ALA A 51 -14.69 3.40 1.25
N LYS A 52 -14.98 4.31 2.19
CA LYS A 52 -14.31 4.35 3.50
C LYS A 52 -14.53 3.09 4.32
N LYS A 53 -15.73 2.53 4.30
CA LYS A 53 -16.02 1.27 5.02
C LYS A 53 -15.28 0.09 4.40
N ILE A 54 -15.30 -0.03 3.07
CA ILE A 54 -14.53 -1.06 2.34
C ILE A 54 -13.05 -0.98 2.71
N ILE A 55 -12.46 0.21 2.65
CA ILE A 55 -11.06 0.40 2.99
C ILE A 55 -10.79 0.04 4.45
N ASN A 56 -11.63 0.50 5.38
CA ASN A 56 -11.42 0.26 6.81
C ASN A 56 -11.49 -1.23 7.16
N ASP A 57 -12.40 -1.97 6.53
CA ASP A 57 -12.51 -3.42 6.69
C ASP A 57 -11.35 -4.17 6.05
N PHE A 58 -10.79 -3.66 4.95
CA PHE A 58 -9.64 -4.26 4.29
C PHE A 58 -8.32 -3.98 5.04
N ILE A 59 -8.16 -2.77 5.56
CA ILE A 59 -6.90 -2.30 6.16
C ILE A 59 -6.74 -2.71 7.62
N SER A 60 -7.78 -3.22 8.28
CA SER A 60 -7.72 -3.63 9.69
C SER A 60 -6.56 -4.56 10.00
N ASP A 61 -6.12 -5.33 9.01
CA ASP A 61 -5.07 -6.33 9.14
C ASP A 61 -3.70 -5.82 8.68
N PHE A 62 -3.56 -4.52 8.40
CA PHE A 62 -2.35 -3.90 7.84
C PHE A 62 -1.88 -2.68 8.65
N LEU A 63 -0.57 -2.51 8.67
CA LEU A 63 0.15 -1.39 9.27
C LEU A 63 0.79 -0.55 8.17
N PHE A 64 0.73 0.77 8.33
CA PHE A 64 1.41 1.71 7.45
C PHE A 64 2.88 1.89 7.87
N TYR A 65 3.80 1.85 6.91
CA TYR A 65 5.20 2.19 7.16
C TYR A 65 5.43 3.69 7.05
N ASP A 66 5.63 4.34 8.18
CA ASP A 66 5.97 5.76 8.25
C ASP A 66 7.48 5.94 8.01
N VAL A 67 7.83 6.56 6.89
CA VAL A 67 9.23 6.79 6.49
C VAL A 67 9.88 7.87 7.35
N ILE A 68 9.10 8.79 7.92
CA ILE A 68 9.60 9.88 8.77
C ILE A 68 9.92 9.32 10.15
N GLU A 69 8.94 8.66 10.78
CA GLU A 69 9.07 8.07 12.11
C GLU A 69 9.84 6.74 12.09
N ARG A 70 10.09 6.19 10.90
CA ARG A 70 10.81 4.93 10.65
C ARG A 70 10.21 3.75 11.42
N ASN A 71 8.88 3.68 11.48
CA ASN A 71 8.13 2.67 12.22
C ASN A 71 6.89 2.19 11.46
N LEU A 72 6.25 1.14 11.99
CA LEU A 72 4.96 0.65 11.51
C LEU A 72 3.86 1.15 12.44
N ILE A 73 2.85 1.81 11.88
CA ILE A 73 1.74 2.39 12.64
C ILE A 73 0.39 1.86 12.17
N ASN A 74 -0.53 1.71 13.12
CA ASN A 74 -1.93 1.44 12.82
C ASN A 74 -2.56 2.67 12.14
N VAL A 75 -3.37 2.40 11.13
CA VAL A 75 -4.08 3.43 10.38
C VAL A 75 -5.51 2.98 10.16
N ASN A 76 -6.41 3.94 10.12
CA ASN A 76 -7.86 3.76 10.04
C ASN A 76 -8.42 4.26 8.72
N ASN A 77 -7.59 4.29 7.68
CA ASN A 77 -7.89 4.64 6.28
C ASN A 77 -6.62 4.54 5.42
N VAL A 78 -6.78 4.65 4.09
CA VAL A 78 -5.69 4.80 3.11
C VAL A 78 -5.43 6.26 2.72
N TYR A 79 -5.48 7.21 3.65
CA TYR A 79 -5.23 8.61 3.28
C TYR A 79 -3.80 8.87 2.80
N ARG A 80 -2.82 8.11 3.31
CA ARG A 80 -1.41 8.27 2.98
C ARG A 80 -1.00 7.41 1.80
N ASN A 81 -0.22 7.97 0.89
CA ASN A 81 0.48 7.17 -0.10
C ASN A 81 1.62 6.41 0.58
N GLY A 82 1.99 5.26 0.04
CA GLY A 82 3.10 4.47 0.56
C GLY A 82 2.73 3.03 0.85
N LEU A 83 3.55 2.38 1.68
CA LEU A 83 3.55 0.94 1.91
C LEU A 83 2.69 0.57 3.12
N TYR A 84 1.85 -0.43 2.92
CA TYR A 84 1.03 -1.06 3.96
C TYR A 84 1.38 -2.54 4.01
N VAL A 85 1.83 -3.02 5.17
CA VAL A 85 2.26 -4.42 5.38
C VAL A 85 1.38 -5.10 6.40
N SER A 86 1.19 -6.41 6.30
CA SER A 86 0.34 -7.15 7.22
C SER A 86 0.81 -7.01 8.67
N SER A 87 -0.17 -6.91 9.56
CA SER A 87 0.02 -6.85 11.02
C SER A 87 0.34 -8.21 11.64
N ASP A 88 -0.01 -9.31 10.98
CA ASP A 88 0.17 -10.66 11.51
C ASP A 88 1.65 -11.04 11.64
N GLY A 89 2.05 -11.41 12.85
CA GLY A 89 3.41 -11.89 13.17
C GLY A 89 4.52 -10.83 13.17
N ASN A 90 4.21 -9.57 12.82
CA ASN A 90 5.07 -8.39 12.63
C ASN A 90 6.59 -8.58 12.83
N PRO A 91 7.27 -9.41 12.03
CA PRO A 91 8.72 -9.59 12.16
C PRO A 91 9.44 -8.29 11.78
N LEU A 92 8.88 -7.51 10.85
CA LEU A 92 9.44 -6.25 10.37
C LEU A 92 9.46 -5.16 11.45
N GLY A 93 8.40 -5.01 12.22
CA GLY A 93 8.34 -4.09 13.36
C GLY A 93 9.36 -4.48 14.43
N ASN A 94 9.42 -5.77 14.78
CA ASN A 94 10.40 -6.30 15.72
C ASN A 94 11.85 -6.09 15.24
N GLU A 95 12.11 -6.25 13.94
CA GLU A 95 13.40 -5.96 13.32
C GLU A 95 13.79 -4.47 13.44
N ILE A 96 12.86 -3.56 13.17
CA ILE A 96 13.04 -2.12 13.31
C ILE A 96 13.36 -1.74 14.76
N GLU A 97 12.56 -2.24 15.70
CA GLU A 97 12.76 -1.97 17.13
C GLU A 97 14.10 -2.53 17.64
N SER A 98 14.41 -3.77 17.28
CA SER A 98 15.67 -4.43 17.63
C SER A 98 16.87 -3.68 17.09
N TYR A 99 16.80 -3.21 15.84
CA TYR A 99 17.84 -2.38 15.24
C TYR A 99 18.00 -1.05 15.99
N SER A 100 16.91 -0.35 16.27
CA SER A 100 16.93 0.93 17.00
C SER A 100 17.56 0.79 18.39
N MET A 101 17.21 -0.27 19.12
CA MET A 101 17.82 -0.58 20.43
C MET A 101 19.31 -0.90 20.30
N ALA A 102 19.71 -1.68 19.30
CA ALA A 102 21.10 -2.05 19.07
C ALA A 102 21.97 -0.84 18.69
N VAL A 103 21.44 0.09 17.88
CA VAL A 103 22.11 1.37 17.56
C VAL A 103 22.34 2.20 18.83
N LYS A 104 21.29 2.41 19.65
CA LYS A 104 21.43 3.13 20.95
C LYS A 104 22.44 2.45 21.88
N LYS A 105 22.45 1.11 21.90
CA LYS A 105 23.42 0.34 22.68
C LYS A 105 24.85 0.58 22.19
N ASN A 106 25.08 0.64 20.88
CA ASN A 106 26.39 0.94 20.31
C ASN A 106 26.85 2.36 20.64
N GLU A 107 25.96 3.35 20.61
CA GLU A 107 26.28 4.71 21.04
C GLU A 107 26.77 4.77 22.49
N LEU A 108 26.10 4.04 23.40
CA LEU A 108 26.50 3.94 24.80
C LEU A 108 27.84 3.21 24.98
N ARG A 109 28.08 2.15 24.20
CA ARG A 109 29.34 1.39 24.21
C ARG A 109 30.50 2.25 23.74
N LYS A 110 30.32 3.01 22.65
CA LYS A 110 31.31 3.95 22.12
C LYS A 110 31.68 5.02 23.14
N ARG A 111 30.71 5.59 23.86
CA ARG A 111 30.95 6.54 24.97
C ARG A 111 31.76 5.93 26.12
N ARG A 112 31.73 4.61 26.28
CA ARG A 112 32.48 3.86 27.30
C ARG A 112 33.80 3.27 26.78
N GLY A 113 34.20 3.55 25.55
CA GLY A 113 35.40 2.97 24.93
C GLY A 113 35.28 1.47 24.63
N LEU A 114 34.07 0.94 24.57
CA LEU A 114 33.81 -0.47 24.24
C LEU A 114 33.58 -0.64 22.73
N ASN A 115 34.00 -1.78 22.20
CA ASN A 115 33.77 -2.14 20.79
C ASN A 115 32.28 -2.19 20.45
N GLU A 116 31.92 -1.70 19.26
CA GLU A 116 30.57 -1.77 18.71
C GLU A 116 30.17 -3.22 18.40
N ILE A 117 28.87 -3.50 18.48
CA ILE A 117 28.27 -4.77 18.08
C ILE A 117 27.81 -4.62 16.63
N GLU A 118 28.03 -5.61 15.78
CA GLU A 118 27.49 -5.60 14.43
C GLU A 118 25.96 -5.64 14.46
N VAL A 119 25.32 -4.74 13.70
CA VAL A 119 23.85 -4.65 13.63
C VAL A 119 23.41 -4.65 12.17
N LYS A 120 22.59 -5.63 11.79
CA LYS A 120 22.01 -5.69 10.45
C LYS A 120 20.86 -4.67 10.34
N LYS A 121 20.96 -3.77 9.36
CA LYS A 121 19.90 -2.79 9.08
C LYS A 121 18.66 -3.48 8.46
N PRO A 122 17.45 -3.30 9.04
CA PRO A 122 16.21 -3.82 8.48
C PRO A 122 15.93 -3.28 7.07
N MET A 123 15.32 -4.10 6.21
CA MET A 123 15.14 -3.77 4.79
C MET A 123 14.24 -2.53 4.60
N LEU A 124 13.18 -2.38 5.40
CA LEU A 124 12.26 -1.24 5.35
C LEU A 124 12.96 0.10 5.57
N LEU A 125 14.02 0.15 6.39
CA LEU A 125 14.79 1.36 6.66
C LEU A 125 15.64 1.84 5.46
N SER A 126 15.54 1.16 4.31
CA SER A 126 16.13 1.58 3.05
C SER A 126 15.19 2.40 2.16
N MET A 127 13.91 2.53 2.54
CA MET A 127 12.96 3.42 1.86
C MET A 127 13.20 4.85 2.30
N ASP A 128 13.48 5.78 1.39
CA ASP A 128 13.71 7.20 1.74
C ASP A 128 12.52 8.10 1.38
N SER A 129 11.49 7.55 0.77
CA SER A 129 10.26 8.25 0.41
C SER A 129 9.07 7.30 0.42
N GLU A 130 7.91 7.78 0.81
CA GLU A 130 6.63 7.07 0.67
C GLU A 130 6.23 6.90 -0.81
N CYS A 131 6.70 7.78 -1.69
CA CYS A 131 6.34 7.81 -3.11
C CYS A 131 7.28 7.00 -4.01
N LYS A 132 8.30 6.34 -3.46
CA LYS A 132 9.23 5.51 -4.23
C LYS A 132 9.68 4.32 -3.40
N ILE A 133 9.19 3.14 -3.76
CA ILE A 133 9.50 1.90 -3.05
C ILE A 133 10.64 1.20 -3.78
N PRO A 134 11.81 0.99 -3.14
CA PRO A 134 12.90 0.27 -3.77
C PRO A 134 12.49 -1.17 -4.10
N ASP A 135 12.84 -1.66 -5.29
CA ASP A 135 12.52 -3.01 -5.75
C ASP A 135 12.99 -4.10 -4.76
N LYS A 136 14.15 -3.91 -4.13
CA LYS A 136 14.68 -4.81 -3.08
C LYS A 136 13.75 -4.97 -1.87
N VAL A 137 12.95 -3.96 -1.54
CA VAL A 137 11.96 -4.03 -0.46
C VAL A 137 10.79 -4.89 -0.91
N ILE A 138 10.29 -4.68 -2.13
CA ILE A 138 9.21 -5.47 -2.73
C ILE A 138 9.63 -6.94 -2.81
N PHE A 139 10.82 -7.22 -3.33
CA PHE A 139 11.38 -8.58 -3.35
C PHE A 139 11.48 -9.19 -1.96
N HIS A 140 11.94 -8.43 -0.96
CA HIS A 140 12.03 -8.93 0.40
C HIS A 140 10.66 -9.31 0.96
N LEU A 141 9.62 -8.50 0.74
CA LEU A 141 8.27 -8.81 1.20
C LEU A 141 7.71 -10.06 0.51
N ILE A 142 7.87 -10.16 -0.81
CA ILE A 142 7.42 -11.32 -1.60
C ILE A 142 8.14 -12.60 -1.13
N ASN A 143 9.47 -12.57 -1.05
CA ASN A 143 10.28 -13.75 -0.72
C ASN A 143 10.07 -14.25 0.72
N ASN A 144 9.61 -13.38 1.62
CA ASN A 144 9.28 -13.75 3.00
C ASN A 144 7.78 -13.99 3.18
N HIS A 145 7.00 -14.05 2.09
CA HIS A 145 5.56 -14.27 2.12
C HIS A 145 4.81 -13.29 3.05
N ILE A 146 5.26 -12.03 3.09
CA ILE A 146 4.64 -10.98 3.90
C ILE A 146 3.57 -10.31 3.04
N PRO A 147 2.27 -10.39 3.38
CA PRO A 147 1.23 -9.70 2.62
C PRO A 147 1.40 -8.18 2.72
N PHE A 148 1.25 -7.48 1.59
CA PHE A 148 1.37 -6.03 1.54
C PHE A 148 0.61 -5.45 0.35
N PHE A 149 0.39 -4.14 0.39
CA PHE A 149 -0.07 -3.34 -0.73
C PHE A 149 0.54 -1.95 -0.70
N ILE A 150 0.45 -1.24 -1.81
CA ILE A 150 0.92 0.14 -1.96
C ILE A 150 -0.26 1.03 -2.28
N VAL A 151 -0.34 2.20 -1.65
CA VAL A 151 -1.30 3.26 -2.00
C VAL A 151 -0.58 4.34 -2.79
N ASN A 152 -1.16 4.75 -3.91
CA ASN A 152 -0.66 5.86 -4.70
C ASN A 152 -1.78 6.58 -5.45
N GLY A 153 -1.55 7.84 -5.80
CA GLY A 153 -2.45 8.62 -6.63
C GLY A 153 -2.05 8.55 -8.11
N TYR A 154 -2.97 8.15 -8.96
CA TYR A 154 -2.94 8.37 -10.41
C TYR A 154 -3.94 9.49 -10.69
N MET A 155 -3.48 10.64 -11.17
CA MET A 155 -4.37 11.77 -11.47
C MET A 155 -4.02 12.29 -12.86
N PRO A 156 -5.02 12.71 -13.64
CA PRO A 156 -6.46 12.75 -13.30
C PRO A 156 -7.20 11.39 -13.38
N GLU A 157 -6.60 10.36 -13.99
CA GLU A 157 -7.22 9.05 -14.17
C GLU A 157 -7.05 8.14 -12.94
N ALA A 158 -8.12 7.49 -12.46
CA ALA A 158 -8.16 6.53 -11.34
C ALA A 158 -7.94 7.10 -9.92
N GLY A 159 -7.62 8.39 -9.78
CA GLY A 159 -7.47 9.07 -8.50
C GLY A 159 -6.60 8.28 -7.51
N LYS A 160 -7.09 8.12 -6.28
CA LYS A 160 -6.41 7.28 -5.29
C LYS A 160 -6.62 5.79 -5.59
N SER A 161 -5.51 5.06 -5.68
CA SER A 161 -5.49 3.65 -6.03
C SER A 161 -4.69 2.83 -5.04
N ILE A 162 -5.05 1.56 -4.92
CA ILE A 162 -4.31 0.52 -4.20
C ILE A 162 -3.68 -0.45 -5.20
N MET A 163 -2.45 -0.88 -4.92
CA MET A 163 -1.68 -1.80 -5.75
C MET A 163 -1.33 -3.02 -4.90
N ILE A 164 -1.87 -4.18 -5.27
CA ILE A 164 -1.78 -5.43 -4.51
C ILE A 164 -0.89 -6.42 -5.27
N PHE A 165 0.03 -7.10 -4.56
CA PHE A 165 1.11 -7.93 -5.13
C PHE A 165 0.91 -9.44 -4.94
N SER A 166 -0.28 -9.86 -4.49
CA SER A 166 -0.60 -11.27 -4.23
C SER A 166 -2.08 -11.53 -4.53
N ASP A 167 -2.36 -12.61 -5.24
CA ASP A 167 -3.72 -13.04 -5.56
C ASP A 167 -4.55 -13.32 -4.30
N GLU A 168 -3.93 -13.81 -3.23
CA GLU A 168 -4.59 -14.03 -1.94
C GLU A 168 -5.11 -12.70 -1.36
N VAL A 169 -4.29 -11.66 -1.42
CA VAL A 169 -4.66 -10.33 -0.91
C VAL A 169 -5.69 -9.67 -1.84
N VAL A 170 -5.63 -9.95 -3.14
CA VAL A 170 -6.65 -9.52 -4.10
C VAL A 170 -8.00 -10.15 -3.77
N GLU A 171 -8.09 -11.46 -3.57
CA GLU A 171 -9.35 -12.11 -3.22
C GLU A 171 -9.89 -11.61 -1.89
N ARG A 172 -9.04 -11.40 -0.88
CA ARG A 172 -9.45 -10.76 0.39
C ARG A 172 -10.04 -9.38 0.17
N PHE A 173 -9.43 -8.54 -0.67
CA PHE A 173 -9.97 -7.22 -1.00
C PHE A 173 -11.33 -7.34 -1.69
N LEU A 174 -11.45 -8.21 -2.69
CA LEU A 174 -12.71 -8.41 -3.42
C LEU A 174 -13.81 -8.98 -2.53
N ASP A 175 -13.49 -9.86 -1.58
CA ASP A 175 -14.44 -10.37 -0.58
C ASP A 175 -14.97 -9.26 0.32
N VAL A 176 -14.14 -8.29 0.69
CA VAL A 176 -14.60 -7.09 1.40
C VAL A 176 -15.53 -6.28 0.51
N VAL A 177 -15.16 -5.99 -0.75
CA VAL A 177 -15.98 -5.22 -1.69
C VAL A 177 -17.35 -5.85 -1.89
N ARG A 178 -17.41 -7.18 -2.08
CA ARG A 178 -18.66 -7.95 -2.29
C ARG A 178 -19.64 -7.79 -1.12
N LYS A 179 -19.17 -7.64 0.13
CA LYS A 179 -20.03 -7.41 1.31
C LYS A 179 -20.82 -6.10 1.22
N TYR A 180 -20.33 -5.13 0.46
CA TYR A 180 -20.93 -3.80 0.32
C TYR A 180 -21.79 -3.64 -0.94
N ASN A 181 -21.98 -4.69 -1.73
CA ASN A 181 -22.76 -4.67 -2.99
C ASN A 181 -22.32 -3.56 -3.96
N VAL A 182 -21.01 -3.32 -4.05
CA VAL A 182 -20.43 -2.38 -5.00
C VAL A 182 -20.03 -3.14 -6.27
N ASP A 183 -20.36 -2.58 -7.43
CA ASP A 183 -20.01 -3.18 -8.72
C ASP A 183 -18.51 -3.24 -8.92
N ILE A 184 -18.03 -4.31 -9.56
CA ILE A 184 -16.62 -4.50 -9.90
C ILE A 184 -16.51 -4.57 -11.42
N CYS A 185 -15.69 -3.71 -12.00
CA CYS A 185 -15.35 -3.79 -13.43
C CYS A 185 -13.83 -3.79 -13.62
N ALA A 186 -13.39 -4.13 -14.83
CA ALA A 186 -11.98 -4.12 -15.21
C ALA A 186 -11.77 -3.31 -16.48
N VAL A 187 -10.60 -2.68 -16.58
CA VAL A 187 -10.13 -2.01 -17.80
C VAL A 187 -8.72 -2.50 -18.14
N ASP A 188 -8.44 -2.62 -19.43
CA ASP A 188 -7.15 -3.10 -19.92
C ASP A 188 -6.04 -2.05 -19.84
N ASN A 189 -6.41 -0.77 -19.69
CA ASN A 189 -5.48 0.34 -19.51
C ASN A 189 -6.15 1.46 -18.72
N ILE A 190 -5.41 2.08 -17.80
CA ILE A 190 -5.82 3.29 -17.07
C ILE A 190 -6.18 4.44 -18.02
N ASP A 191 -5.53 4.53 -19.19
CA ASP A 191 -5.73 5.61 -20.15
C ASP A 191 -7.12 5.55 -20.83
N LEU A 192 -7.85 4.44 -20.65
CA LEU A 192 -9.25 4.30 -21.09
C LEU A 192 -10.23 4.93 -20.09
N MET A 193 -9.75 5.29 -18.89
CA MET A 193 -10.57 5.92 -17.87
C MET A 193 -10.75 7.40 -18.15
N LYS A 194 -11.96 7.91 -17.90
CA LYS A 194 -12.27 9.33 -18.07
C LYS A 194 -11.57 10.13 -16.99
N SER A 195 -10.93 11.25 -17.36
CA SER A 195 -10.43 12.22 -16.39
C SER A 195 -11.59 12.85 -15.59
N TRP A 196 -11.32 13.15 -14.33
CA TRP A 196 -12.23 13.86 -13.42
C TRP A 196 -11.53 15.06 -12.79
#